data_AF-A0A6I4HS88-F1
#
_entry.id   AF-A0A6I4HS88-F1
#
_cell.length_a   1.000
_cell.length_b   1.000
_cell.length_c   1.000
_cell.angle_alpha   90.00
_cell.angle_beta   90.00
_cell.angle_gamma   90.00
#
_symmetry.space_group_name_H-M   'P 1'
#
loop_
_entity.id
_entity.type
_entity.pdbx_description
1 polymer ?
#
loop_
_entity_poly.entity_id
_entity_poly.type
_entity_poly.pdbx_seq_one_letter_code
_entity_poly.pdbx_strand_id
1 'polypeptide(L)'
;MGNTWHADQDNNMRPDVKGLPCPFCGYDHGIAVDTESTDLKGHGVVWSARAYCHECGSQCPSTSITNWPDHPLNEERLYVDWENEREVVNLAVKIWNIRV
;
A
#
# COMPACT_ATOMS: atom_id res chain seq x y z
N MET A 1 4.68 14.50 4.08
CA MET A 1 4.02 14.78 2.79
C MET A 1 3.59 13.44 2.22
N GLY A 2 2.36 13.31 1.73
CA GLY A 2 1.85 12.06 1.16
C GLY A 2 1.67 12.15 -0.35
N ASN A 3 1.68 11.00 -1.02
CA ASN A 3 1.37 10.87 -2.43
C ASN A 3 0.21 9.88 -2.63
N THR A 4 -0.51 10.00 -3.75
CA THR A 4 -1.50 9.01 -4.18
C THR A 4 -1.00 8.30 -5.43
N TRP A 5 -0.89 6.98 -5.34
CA TRP A 5 -0.42 6.09 -6.40
C TRP A 5 -1.59 5.39 -7.06
N HIS A 6 -1.57 5.30 -8.38
CA HIS A 6 -2.71 4.88 -9.18
C HIS A 6 -2.27 3.83 -10.20
N ALA A 7 -3.03 2.75 -10.33
CA ALA A 7 -2.71 1.70 -11.29
C ALA A 7 -2.91 2.14 -12.75
N ASP A 8 -3.72 3.18 -12.96
CA ASP A 8 -4.11 3.76 -14.25
C ASP A 8 -3.31 5.01 -14.65
N GLN A 9 -2.39 5.49 -13.80
CA GLN A 9 -1.52 6.60 -14.14
C GLN A 9 -0.33 6.15 -15.01
N ASP A 10 -0.05 6.92 -16.05
CA ASP A 10 1.09 6.71 -16.97
C ASP A 10 2.30 7.57 -16.56
N ASN A 11 2.58 7.62 -15.26
CA ASN A 11 3.69 8.35 -14.64
C ASN A 11 4.50 7.42 -13.72
N ASN A 12 5.51 7.96 -13.03
CA ASN A 12 6.29 7.20 -12.04
C ASN A 12 5.51 6.85 -10.75
N MET A 13 4.19 7.06 -10.68
CA MET A 13 3.34 6.82 -9.51
C MET A 13 2.41 5.62 -9.70
N ARG A 14 2.84 4.67 -10.53
CA ARG A 14 2.20 3.37 -10.73
C ARG A 14 2.84 2.30 -9.83
N PRO A 15 2.06 1.57 -9.01
CA PRO A 15 2.55 0.40 -8.29
C PRO A 15 3.06 -0.69 -9.25
N ASP A 16 4.11 -1.42 -8.85
CA ASP A 16 4.66 -2.51 -9.66
C ASP A 16 3.79 -3.78 -9.53
N VAL A 17 3.15 -3.95 -8.38
CA VAL A 17 2.21 -5.05 -8.12
C VAL A 17 0.83 -4.69 -8.67
N LYS A 18 0.23 -5.62 -9.43
CA LYS A 18 -1.14 -5.47 -9.92
C LYS A 18 -2.15 -5.71 -8.79
N GLY A 19 -3.06 -4.75 -8.57
CA GLY A 19 -4.19 -4.90 -7.65
C GLY A 19 -5.29 -5.81 -8.22
N LEU A 20 -5.93 -6.58 -7.34
CA LEU A 20 -7.16 -7.30 -7.62
C LEU A 20 -8.36 -6.34 -7.63
N PRO A 21 -9.46 -6.69 -8.31
CA PRO A 21 -10.69 -5.91 -8.26
C PRO A 21 -11.18 -5.69 -6.84
N CYS A 22 -11.91 -4.59 -6.65
CA CYS A 22 -12.52 -4.26 -5.38
C CYS A 22 -13.48 -5.38 -4.94
N PRO A 23 -13.30 -5.97 -3.76
CA PRO A 23 -14.15 -7.07 -3.30
C PRO A 23 -15.57 -6.59 -2.93
N PHE A 24 -15.78 -5.28 -2.78
CA PHE A 24 -17.06 -4.69 -2.39
C PHE A 24 -17.89 -4.23 -3.60
N CYS A 25 -17.31 -3.45 -4.52
CA CYS A 25 -18.04 -2.92 -5.68
C CYS A 25 -17.69 -3.59 -7.02
N GLY A 26 -16.69 -4.50 -7.04
CA GLY A 26 -16.27 -5.22 -8.24
C GLY A 26 -15.44 -4.40 -9.24
N TYR A 27 -15.22 -3.10 -8.99
CA TYR A 27 -14.44 -2.25 -9.90
C TYR A 27 -12.98 -2.69 -9.95
N ASP A 28 -12.48 -2.97 -11.16
CA ASP A 28 -11.19 -3.62 -11.44
C ASP A 28 -10.04 -2.65 -11.71
N HIS A 29 -10.36 -1.40 -12.02
CA HIS A 29 -9.40 -0.29 -12.20
C HIS A 29 -9.41 0.70 -11.04
N GLY A 30 -10.05 0.34 -9.92
CA GLY A 30 -10.32 1.25 -8.81
C GLY A 30 -9.22 1.40 -7.79
N ILE A 31 -8.12 0.65 -7.85
CA ILE A 31 -7.16 0.66 -6.76
C ILE A 31 -6.27 1.92 -6.81
N ALA A 32 -6.26 2.64 -5.70
CA ALA A 32 -5.33 3.72 -5.42
C ALA A 32 -4.62 3.45 -4.09
N VAL A 33 -3.42 4.00 -3.90
CA VAL A 33 -2.63 3.83 -2.68
C VAL A 33 -2.16 5.18 -2.20
N ASP A 34 -2.62 5.58 -1.01
CA ASP A 34 -2.13 6.78 -0.34
C ASP A 34 -0.90 6.44 0.49
N THR A 35 0.09 7.32 0.48
CA THR A 35 1.31 7.22 1.31
C THR A 35 1.38 8.34 2.34
N GLU A 36 1.98 8.06 3.48
CA GLU A 36 2.31 9.03 4.51
C GLU A 36 3.76 8.82 4.94
N SER A 37 4.51 9.90 5.11
CA SER A 37 5.90 9.87 5.59
C SER A 37 6.01 10.39 7.02
N THR A 38 6.87 9.75 7.82
CA THR A 38 7.29 10.23 9.15
C THR A 38 8.80 10.41 9.15
N ASP A 39 9.26 11.61 9.50
CA ASP A 39 10.69 11.88 9.71
C ASP A 39 11.08 11.42 11.12
N LEU A 40 11.91 10.38 11.18
CA LEU A 40 12.53 9.93 12.40
C LEU A 40 13.81 10.74 12.58
N LYS A 41 13.72 11.80 13.40
CA LYS A 41 14.81 12.76 13.67
C LYS A 41 16.19 12.07 13.79
N GLY A 42 17.03 12.25 12.76
CA GLY A 42 18.41 11.72 12.71
C GLY A 42 18.55 10.29 12.18
N HIS A 43 17.44 9.63 11.85
CA HIS A 43 17.35 8.26 11.36
C HIS A 43 16.70 8.12 9.98
N GLY A 44 16.22 9.22 9.38
CA GLY A 44 15.68 9.22 8.02
C GLY A 44 14.16 9.30 7.96
N VAL A 45 13.61 9.27 6.74
CA VAL A 45 12.16 9.29 6.49
C VAL A 45 11.68 7.86 6.30
N VAL A 46 10.68 7.45 7.08
CA VAL A 46 9.98 6.19 6.88
C VAL A 46 8.60 6.42 6.29
N TRP A 47 8.17 5.50 5.43
CA TRP A 47 6.90 5.55 4.74
C TRP A 47 5.89 4.57 5.32
N SER A 48 4.62 4.94 5.22
CA SER A 48 3.49 4.04 5.38
C SER A 48 2.54 4.24 4.21
N ALA A 49 1.73 3.23 3.90
CA ALA A 49 0.82 3.28 2.78
C ALA A 49 -0.48 2.55 3.08
N ARG A 50 -1.56 2.94 2.39
CA ARG A 50 -2.88 2.32 2.47
C ARG A 50 -3.52 2.26 1.09
N ALA A 51 -3.90 1.05 0.67
CA ALA A 51 -4.66 0.89 -0.56
C ALA A 51 -6.17 1.09 -0.30
N TYR A 52 -6.85 1.67 -1.28
CA TYR A 52 -8.29 1.88 -1.26
C TYR A 52 -8.89 1.79 -2.66
N CYS A 53 -10.20 1.59 -2.72
CA CYS A 53 -10.96 1.71 -3.96
C CYS A 53 -11.37 3.17 -4.17
N HIS A 54 -10.90 3.80 -5.24
CA HIS A 54 -11.28 5.14 -5.66
C HIS A 54 -12.78 5.28 -5.94
N GLU A 55 -13.45 4.21 -6.38
CA GLU A 55 -14.87 4.25 -6.73
C GLU A 55 -15.78 4.25 -5.49
N CYS A 56 -15.62 3.26 -4.59
CA CYS A 56 -16.51 3.10 -3.44
C CYS A 56 -15.89 3.51 -2.09
N GLY A 57 -14.63 3.92 -2.08
CA GLY A 57 -13.91 4.37 -0.88
C GLY A 57 -13.49 3.26 0.10
N SER A 58 -13.78 1.98 -0.19
CA SER A 58 -13.38 0.88 0.69
C SER A 58 -11.86 0.81 0.84
N GLN A 59 -11.35 0.67 2.06
CA GLN A 59 -9.91 0.72 2.35
C GLN A 59 -9.41 -0.59 2.94
N CYS A 60 -8.17 -0.96 2.64
CA CYS A 60 -7.48 -2.01 3.37
C CYS A 60 -6.79 -1.42 4.63
N PRO A 61 -6.32 -2.29 5.55
CA PRO A 61 -5.47 -1.85 6.65
C PRO A 61 -4.17 -1.20 6.12
N SER A 62 -3.61 -0.22 6.85
CA SER A 62 -2.35 0.42 6.46
C SER A 62 -1.14 -0.46 6.73
N THR A 63 -0.03 -0.19 6.04
CA THR A 63 1.25 -0.89 6.27
C THR A 63 1.87 -0.57 7.64
N SER A 64 1.46 0.52 8.28
CA SER A 64 1.93 0.96 9.61
C SER A 64 1.41 0.12 10.79
N ILE A 65 0.57 -0.90 10.57
CA ILE A 65 0.00 -1.72 11.65
C ILE A 65 1.12 -2.48 12.36
N THR A 66 1.17 -2.46 13.69
CA THR A 66 2.40 -2.72 14.46
C THR A 66 2.79 -4.19 14.65
N ASN A 67 1.99 -5.18 14.26
CA ASN A 67 2.45 -6.59 14.22
C ASN A 67 1.45 -7.50 13.51
N TRP A 68 1.98 -8.41 12.70
CA TRP A 68 1.23 -9.34 11.85
C TRP A 68 1.73 -10.78 12.00
N PRO A 69 1.84 -11.33 13.22
CA PRO A 69 2.48 -12.63 13.45
C PRO A 69 1.85 -13.75 12.60
N ASP A 70 0.54 -13.71 12.40
CA ASP A 70 -0.22 -14.72 11.62
C ASP A 70 -0.64 -14.24 10.22
N HIS A 71 -0.11 -13.11 9.74
CA HIS A 71 -0.48 -12.60 8.41
C HIS A 71 0.33 -13.29 7.30
N PRO A 72 -0.25 -13.59 6.13
CA PRO A 72 0.46 -14.21 5.00
C PRO A 72 1.69 -13.42 4.51
N LEU A 73 1.76 -12.11 4.79
CA LEU A 73 2.89 -11.23 4.42
C LEU A 73 3.86 -10.95 5.57
N ASN A 74 3.80 -11.70 6.68
CA ASN A 74 4.64 -11.41 7.85
C ASN A 74 6.13 -11.46 7.51
N GLU A 75 6.58 -12.52 6.83
CA GLU A 75 7.99 -12.64 6.42
C GLU A 75 8.40 -11.56 5.42
N GLU A 76 7.57 -11.32 4.41
CA GLU A 76 7.88 -10.32 3.38
C GLU A 76 8.03 -8.92 3.98
N ARG A 77 7.14 -8.56 4.90
CA ARG A 77 7.16 -7.28 5.61
C ARG A 77 8.48 -7.04 6.34
N LEU A 78 9.12 -8.08 6.89
CA LEU A 78 10.39 -7.95 7.62
C LEU A 78 11.55 -7.50 6.70
N TYR A 79 11.41 -7.71 5.39
CA TYR A 79 12.41 -7.36 4.39
C TYR A 79 12.06 -6.13 3.56
N VAL A 80 10.91 -5.50 3.81
CA VAL A 80 10.53 -4.26 3.14
C VAL A 80 11.43 -3.12 3.59
N ASP A 81 12.00 -2.39 2.64
CA ASP A 81 12.68 -1.14 2.92
C ASP A 81 11.65 -0.04 3.17
N TRP A 82 11.48 0.30 4.45
CA TRP A 82 10.53 1.33 4.89
C TRP A 82 10.95 2.76 4.52
N GLU A 83 12.20 2.98 4.10
CA GLU A 83 12.68 4.26 3.57
C GLU A 83 12.35 4.41 2.07
N ASN A 84 12.01 3.31 1.39
CA ASN A 84 11.63 3.28 -0.02
C ASN A 84 10.10 3.30 -0.20
N GLU A 85 9.55 4.45 -0.58
CA GLU A 85 8.10 4.64 -0.78
C GLU A 85 7.49 3.59 -1.71
N ARG A 86 8.16 3.22 -2.80
CA ARG A 86 7.64 2.28 -3.81
C ARG A 86 7.48 0.87 -3.23
N GLU A 87 8.42 0.42 -2.39
CA GLU A 87 8.30 -0.89 -1.72
C GLU A 87 7.11 -0.92 -0.75
N VAL A 88 6.91 0.15 0.02
CA VAL A 88 5.79 0.28 0.94
C VAL A 88 4.44 0.35 0.20
N VAL A 89 4.40 1.01 -0.96
CA VAL A 89 3.23 1.01 -1.87
C VAL A 89 2.93 -0.38 -2.39
N ASN A 90 3.93 -1.12 -2.86
CA ASN A 90 3.77 -2.48 -3.33
C ASN A 90 3.27 -3.42 -2.22
N LEU A 91 3.75 -3.23 -0.97
CA LEU A 91 3.23 -3.94 0.19
C LEU A 91 1.74 -3.64 0.40
N ALA A 92 1.31 -2.36 0.33
CA ALA A 92 -0.11 -1.98 0.45
C ALA A 92 -1.00 -2.66 -0.61
N VAL A 93 -0.52 -2.76 -1.86
CA VAL A 93 -1.26 -3.50 -2.91
C VAL A 93 -1.33 -4.99 -2.61
N LYS A 94 -0.26 -5.60 -2.07
CA LYS A 94 -0.30 -7.02 -1.66
C LYS A 94 -1.27 -7.25 -0.51
N ILE A 95 -1.33 -6.34 0.46
CA ILE A 95 -2.32 -6.35 1.55
C ILE A 95 -3.73 -6.25 0.97
N TRP A 96 -3.95 -5.35 0.02
CA TRP A 96 -5.21 -5.27 -0.70
C TRP A 96 -5.56 -6.57 -1.41
N ASN A 97 -4.60 -7.30 -1.96
CA ASN A 97 -4.86 -8.54 -2.69
C ASN A 97 -5.20 -9.72 -1.78
N ILE A 98 -4.99 -9.60 -0.47
CA ILE A 98 -5.34 -10.64 0.49
C ILE A 98 -6.86 -10.62 0.75
N ARG A 99 -7.45 -11.81 0.71
CA ARG A 99 -8.90 -12.05 0.74
C ARG A 99 -9.28 -13.08 1.82
N VAL A 100 -8.55 -13.11 2.94
CA VAL A 100 -8.82 -14.05 4.05
C VAL A 100 -10.22 -13.87 4.61
#